data_AF-A0A532CHV3-F1
#
_entry.id   AF-A0A532CHV3-F1
#
_cell.length_a   1.000
_cell.length_b   1.000
_cell.length_c   1.000
_cell.angle_alpha   90.00
_cell.angle_beta   90.00
_cell.angle_gamma   90.00
#
_symmetry.space_group_name_H-M   'P 1'
#
loop_
_entity.id
_entity.type
_entity.pdbx_description
1 polymer ?
#
loop_
_entity_poly.entity_id
_entity_poly.type
_entity_poly.pdbx_seq_one_letter_code
_entity_poly.pdbx_strand_id
1 'polypeptide(L)'
;TREHASRAFEIFLTAYSPKYPKAADCLAKDKTALLAFYDFPAPHWHHIRTTNPIESTFATVRLRTAKTRGCVSRTSILSMVFKLAKSAESRWLRLRGTEQITKLLHGVQFKNGVETKKESRQEIAA
;
A
#
# COMPACT_ATOMS: atom_id res chain seq x y z
N THR A 1 -2.65 -16.22 4.31
CA THR A 1 -1.20 -16.36 4.03
C THR A 1 -0.96 -16.20 2.54
N ARG A 2 0.28 -16.00 2.12
CA ARG A 2 0.69 -15.88 0.71
C ARG A 2 0.20 -17.03 -0.16
N GLU A 3 0.22 -18.26 0.35
CA GLU A 3 -0.26 -19.44 -0.39
C GLU A 3 -1.76 -19.39 -0.67
N HIS A 4 -2.58 -19.07 0.34
CA HIS A 4 -4.01 -18.89 0.15
C HIS A 4 -4.32 -17.76 -0.84
N ALA A 5 -3.57 -16.65 -0.78
CA ALA A 5 -3.73 -15.55 -1.73
C ALA A 5 -3.37 -15.95 -3.16
N SER A 6 -2.30 -16.72 -3.34
CA SER A 6 -1.89 -17.23 -4.65
C SER A 6 -2.96 -18.14 -5.24
N ARG A 7 -3.56 -19.03 -4.43
CA ARG A 7 -4.67 -19.88 -4.87
C ARG A 7 -5.91 -19.06 -5.24
N ALA A 8 -6.27 -18.07 -4.42
CA ALA A 8 -7.41 -17.18 -4.69
C ALA A 8 -7.19 -16.35 -5.97
N PHE A 9 -5.95 -15.95 -6.25
CA PHE A 9 -5.58 -15.24 -7.46
C PHE A 9 -5.84 -16.07 -8.72
N GLU A 10 -5.41 -17.33 -8.74
CA GLU A 10 -5.67 -18.23 -9.89
C GLU A 10 -7.16 -18.48 -10.10
N ILE A 11 -7.92 -18.64 -9.01
CA ILE A 11 -9.39 -18.77 -9.08
C ILE A 11 -10.01 -17.51 -9.68
N PHE A 12 -9.56 -16.32 -9.26
CA PHE A 12 -10.05 -15.06 -9.79
C PHE A 12 -9.77 -14.93 -11.29
N LEU A 13 -8.54 -15.23 -11.73
CA LEU A 13 -8.19 -15.18 -13.15
C LEU A 13 -9.06 -16.16 -13.95
N THR A 14 -9.22 -17.39 -13.49
CA THR A 14 -10.04 -18.39 -14.18
C THR A 14 -11.50 -17.94 -14.32
N ALA A 15 -12.08 -17.40 -13.24
CA ALA A 15 -13.49 -16.99 -13.22
C ALA A 15 -13.76 -15.70 -14.02
N TYR A 16 -12.85 -14.73 -13.97
CA TYR A 16 -13.11 -13.37 -14.48
C TYR A 16 -12.39 -13.02 -15.78
N SER A 17 -11.37 -13.77 -16.22
CA SER A 17 -10.72 -13.51 -17.51
C SER A 17 -11.69 -13.50 -18.70
N PRO A 18 -12.68 -14.39 -18.80
CA PRO A 18 -13.64 -14.35 -19.92
C PRO A 18 -14.50 -13.09 -19.93
N LYS A 19 -14.81 -12.53 -18.75
CA LYS A 19 -15.70 -11.38 -18.60
C LYS A 19 -14.96 -10.05 -18.66
N TYR A 20 -13.75 -9.99 -18.11
CA TYR A 20 -12.96 -8.78 -17.94
C TYR A 20 -11.48 -9.00 -18.28
N PRO A 21 -11.15 -9.32 -19.55
CA PRO A 21 -9.79 -9.71 -19.94
C PRO A 21 -8.74 -8.66 -19.59
N LYS A 22 -9.02 -7.37 -19.87
CA LYS A 22 -8.08 -6.27 -19.57
C LYS A 22 -7.78 -6.11 -18.08
N ALA A 23 -8.77 -6.35 -17.20
CA ALA A 23 -8.59 -6.23 -15.77
C ALA A 23 -7.78 -7.42 -15.22
N ALA A 24 -8.09 -8.62 -15.72
CA ALA A 24 -7.36 -9.85 -15.40
C ALA A 24 -5.88 -9.74 -15.84
N ASP A 25 -5.61 -9.25 -17.05
CA ASP A 25 -4.25 -9.05 -17.57
C ASP A 25 -3.45 -8.04 -16.73
N CYS A 26 -4.09 -6.94 -16.31
CA CYS A 26 -3.46 -5.95 -15.45
C CYS A 26 -3.05 -6.59 -14.11
N LEU A 27 -3.96 -7.35 -13.50
CA LEU A 27 -3.70 -8.04 -12.25
C LEU A 27 -2.61 -9.12 -12.39
N ALA A 28 -2.63 -9.87 -13.50
CA ALA A 28 -1.67 -10.93 -13.82
C ALA A 28 -0.23 -10.41 -13.91
N LYS A 29 -0.03 -9.25 -14.55
CA LYS A 29 1.28 -8.61 -14.70
C LYS A 29 1.92 -8.27 -13.35
N ASP A 30 1.12 -7.78 -12.40
CA ASP A 30 1.61 -7.26 -11.12
C ASP A 30 1.49 -8.25 -9.96
N LYS A 31 1.35 -9.55 -10.25
CA LYS A 31 1.19 -10.61 -9.24
C LYS A 31 2.24 -10.56 -8.12
N THR A 32 3.50 -10.36 -8.48
CA THR A 32 4.62 -10.30 -7.51
C THR A 32 4.50 -9.10 -6.59
N ALA A 33 4.21 -7.91 -7.14
CA ALA A 33 4.03 -6.69 -6.38
C ALA A 33 2.82 -6.78 -5.43
N LEU A 34 1.71 -7.39 -5.88
CA LEU A 34 0.53 -7.62 -5.03
C LEU A 34 0.83 -8.55 -3.85
N LEU A 35 1.60 -9.62 -4.09
CA LEU A 35 1.94 -10.60 -3.04
C LEU A 35 3.06 -10.14 -2.10
N ALA A 36 3.78 -9.06 -2.45
CA ALA A 36 4.74 -8.40 -1.56
C ALA A 36 4.06 -7.84 -0.28
N PHE A 37 2.74 -7.66 -0.30
CA PHE A 37 1.92 -7.37 0.87
C PHE A 37 2.24 -8.27 2.08
N TYR A 38 2.50 -9.56 1.85
CA TYR A 38 2.79 -10.52 2.92
C TYR A 38 4.20 -10.42 3.51
N ASP A 39 5.09 -9.63 2.88
CA ASP A 39 6.43 -9.32 3.39
C ASP A 39 6.43 -8.11 4.34
N PHE A 40 5.28 -7.46 4.54
CA PHE A 40 5.11 -6.40 5.52
C PHE A 40 4.59 -6.94 6.86
N PRO A 41 4.91 -6.27 8.00
CA PRO A 41 4.44 -6.66 9.32
C PRO A 41 2.91 -6.70 9.40
N ALA A 42 2.37 -7.67 10.13
CA ALA A 42 0.92 -7.81 10.31
C ALA A 42 0.20 -6.54 10.82
N PRO A 43 0.78 -5.72 11.73
CA PRO A 43 0.16 -4.45 12.15
C PRO A 43 -0.08 -3.45 11.00
N HIS A 44 0.76 -3.47 9.96
CA HIS A 44 0.66 -2.54 8.82
C HIS A 44 -0.41 -2.96 7.81
N TRP A 45 -0.82 -4.22 7.81
CA TRP A 45 -1.76 -4.78 6.85
C TRP A 45 -3.11 -4.06 6.81
N HIS A 46 -3.55 -3.49 7.93
CA HIS A 46 -4.78 -2.71 7.97
C HIS A 46 -4.66 -1.44 7.13
N HIS A 47 -3.50 -0.78 7.15
CA HIS A 47 -3.24 0.44 6.41
C HIS A 47 -2.93 0.19 4.93
N ILE A 48 -2.23 -0.91 4.60
CA ILE A 48 -1.86 -1.24 3.22
C ILE A 48 -3.07 -1.73 2.40
N ARG A 49 -4.03 -2.41 3.03
CA ARG A 49 -5.24 -2.92 2.35
C ARG A 49 -6.30 -1.87 2.06
N THR A 50 -6.14 -0.66 2.57
CA THR A 50 -7.09 0.43 2.36
C THR A 50 -6.45 1.55 1.55
N THR A 51 -7.23 2.14 0.65
CA THR A 51 -6.81 3.32 -0.10
C THR A 51 -7.05 4.62 0.68
N ASN A 52 -7.67 4.55 1.87
CA ASN A 52 -8.03 5.73 2.69
C ASN A 52 -6.85 6.69 2.96
N PRO A 53 -5.62 6.24 3.30
CA PRO A 53 -4.49 7.14 3.49
C PRO A 53 -4.15 7.99 2.25
N ILE A 54 -4.50 7.51 1.06
CA ILE A 54 -4.31 8.23 -0.21
C ILE A 54 -5.58 9.00 -0.57
N GLU A 55 -6.74 8.37 -0.53
CA GLU A 55 -7.99 9.01 -0.99
C GLU A 55 -8.48 10.12 -0.07
N SER A 56 -8.40 9.92 1.26
CA SER A 56 -8.87 10.90 2.23
C SER A 56 -8.03 12.17 2.22
N THR A 57 -6.72 12.05 2.02
CA THR A 57 -5.78 13.19 1.99
C THR A 57 -6.02 14.09 0.78
N PHE A 58 -6.35 13.51 -0.37
CA PHE A 58 -6.63 14.25 -1.60
C PHE A 58 -8.11 14.60 -1.80
N ALA A 59 -9.03 14.16 -0.94
CA ALA A 59 -10.46 14.41 -1.09
C ALA A 59 -10.79 15.91 -1.19
N THR A 60 -10.25 16.73 -0.27
CA THR A 60 -10.49 18.18 -0.27
C THR A 60 -9.81 18.87 -1.46
N VAL A 61 -8.65 18.38 -1.88
CA VAL A 61 -7.95 18.87 -3.07
C VAL A 61 -8.82 18.66 -4.31
N ARG A 62 -9.33 17.44 -4.53
CA ARG A 62 -10.22 17.13 -5.66
C ARG A 62 -11.47 17.99 -5.63
N LEU A 63 -12.10 18.14 -4.47
CA LEU A 63 -13.28 19.00 -4.29
C LEU A 63 -13.02 20.45 -4.70
N ARG A 64 -11.89 21.03 -4.26
CA ARG A 64 -11.54 22.41 -4.55
C ARG A 64 -11.12 22.60 -6.01
N THR A 65 -10.37 21.68 -6.59
CA THR A 65 -10.02 21.69 -8.02
C THR A 65 -11.27 21.63 -8.90
N ALA A 66 -12.25 20.78 -8.55
CA ALA A 66 -13.52 20.73 -9.29
C ALA A 66 -14.30 22.06 -9.19
N LYS A 67 -14.22 22.73 -8.04
CA LYS A 67 -14.90 24.02 -7.82
C LYS A 67 -14.22 25.19 -8.55
N THR A 68 -12.90 25.20 -8.66
CA THR A 68 -12.15 26.27 -9.35
C THR A 68 -12.22 26.17 -10.87
N ARG A 69 -12.63 25.02 -11.44
CA ARG A 69 -12.87 24.84 -12.88
C ARG A 69 -11.71 25.28 -13.79
N GLY A 70 -10.48 25.15 -13.32
CA GLY A 70 -9.29 25.57 -14.08
C GLY A 70 -9.01 27.08 -14.07
N CYS A 71 -9.81 27.89 -13.36
CA CYS A 71 -9.60 29.33 -13.19
C CYS A 71 -8.50 29.64 -12.15
N VAL A 72 -7.35 28.97 -12.25
CA VAL A 72 -6.20 29.13 -11.35
C VAL A 72 -4.90 29.05 -12.15
N SER A 73 -3.92 29.89 -11.80
CA SER A 73 -2.57 29.78 -12.34
C SER A 73 -1.83 28.59 -11.71
N ARG A 74 -0.72 28.18 -12.31
CA ARG A 74 0.16 27.11 -11.78
C ARG A 74 0.65 27.39 -10.36
N THR A 75 0.94 28.66 -10.04
CA THR A 75 1.38 29.04 -8.70
C THR A 75 0.22 29.01 -7.70
N SER A 76 -0.96 29.51 -8.08
CA SER A 76 -2.14 29.50 -7.21
C SER A 76 -2.64 28.09 -6.90
N ILE A 77 -2.65 27.18 -7.88
CA ILE A 77 -3.06 25.79 -7.65
C ILE A 77 -2.09 25.07 -6.71
N LEU A 78 -0.77 25.27 -6.88
CA LEU A 78 0.24 24.70 -5.99
C LEU A 78 0.05 25.18 -4.54
N SER A 79 -0.10 26.49 -4.35
CA SER A 79 -0.35 27.08 -3.03
C SER A 79 -1.64 26.56 -2.40
N MET A 80 -2.71 26.40 -3.19
CA MET A 80 -3.98 25.83 -2.74
C MET A 80 -3.81 24.38 -2.30
N VAL A 81 -3.21 23.53 -3.14
CA VAL A 81 -2.96 22.11 -2.82
C VAL A 81 -2.12 21.98 -1.55
N PHE A 82 -1.03 22.74 -1.45
CA PHE A 82 -0.16 22.75 -0.28
C PHE A 82 -0.94 23.12 0.99
N LYS A 83 -1.73 24.20 0.97
CA LYS A 83 -2.47 24.64 2.16
C LYS A 83 -3.56 23.65 2.57
N LEU A 84 -4.23 23.03 1.59
CA LEU A 84 -5.23 21.98 1.84
C LEU A 84 -4.59 20.72 2.45
N ALA A 85 -3.46 20.27 1.92
CA ALA A 85 -2.71 19.14 2.47
C ALA A 85 -2.24 19.44 3.90
N LYS A 86 -1.69 20.63 4.15
CA LYS A 86 -1.29 21.07 5.49
C LYS A 86 -2.46 21.13 6.47
N SER A 87 -3.65 21.52 6.00
CA SER A 87 -4.85 21.52 6.84
C SER A 87 -5.36 20.11 7.14
N ALA A 88 -5.17 19.16 6.23
CA ALA A 88 -5.57 17.76 6.42
C ALA A 88 -4.63 17.01 7.38
N GLU A 89 -3.33 17.33 7.34
CA GLU A 89 -2.26 16.71 8.14
C GLU A 89 -2.58 16.66 9.64
N SER A 90 -3.22 17.70 10.18
CA SER A 90 -3.55 17.79 11.61
C SER A 90 -4.52 16.70 12.09
N ARG A 91 -5.24 16.06 11.17
CA ARG A 91 -6.22 15.00 11.46
C ARG A 91 -5.68 13.60 11.17
N TRP A 92 -4.44 13.47 10.72
CA TRP A 92 -3.89 12.16 10.35
C TRP A 92 -3.59 11.32 11.57
N LEU A 93 -4.00 10.06 11.49
CA LEU A 93 -3.70 9.06 12.52
C LEU A 93 -2.31 8.48 12.27
N ARG A 94 -1.60 8.18 13.35
CA ARG A 94 -0.35 7.42 13.29
C ARG A 94 -0.59 6.01 12.76
N LEU A 95 0.40 5.47 12.06
CA LEU A 95 0.39 4.07 11.63
C LEU A 95 0.42 3.15 12.85
N ARG A 96 -0.31 2.04 12.80
CA ARG A 96 -0.24 1.01 13.83
C ARG A 96 1.12 0.30 13.75
N GLY A 97 1.79 0.10 14.88
CA GLY A 97 3.08 -0.60 14.90
C GLY A 97 4.21 0.20 14.22
N THR A 98 4.30 1.49 14.53
CA THR A 98 5.39 2.38 14.09
C THR A 98 6.78 1.80 14.35
N GLU A 99 6.96 1.10 15.47
CA GLU A 99 8.23 0.46 15.86
C GLU A 99 8.76 -0.52 14.79
N GLN A 100 7.85 -1.15 14.03
CA GLN A 100 8.21 -2.15 13.02
C GLN A 100 8.79 -1.50 11.74
N ILE A 101 8.58 -0.20 11.53
CA ILE A 101 9.13 0.53 10.38
C ILE A 101 10.66 0.54 10.45
N THR A 102 11.21 0.76 11.64
CA THR A 102 12.66 0.72 11.86
C THR A 102 13.25 -0.64 11.48
N LYS A 103 12.56 -1.74 11.81
CA LYS A 103 12.98 -3.10 11.42
C LYS A 103 12.97 -3.30 9.90
N LEU A 104 11.95 -2.79 9.21
CA LEU A 104 11.89 -2.83 7.75
C LEU A 104 13.05 -2.05 7.12
N LEU A 105 13.38 -0.86 7.66
CA LEU A 105 14.51 -0.06 7.19
C LEU A 105 15.86 -0.77 7.39
N HIS A 106 16.02 -1.54 8.46
CA HIS A 106 17.20 -2.39 8.69
C HIS A 106 17.20 -3.70 7.87
N GLY A 107 16.20 -3.92 7.00
CA GLY A 107 16.14 -5.08 6.11
C GLY A 107 15.69 -6.38 6.77
N VAL A 108 15.05 -6.30 7.94
CA VAL A 108 14.44 -7.47 8.60
C VAL A 108 13.32 -8.01 7.72
N GLN A 109 13.34 -9.32 7.48
CA GLN A 109 12.38 -10.00 6.62
C GLN A 109 11.16 -10.45 7.43
N PHE A 110 9.97 -10.24 6.87
CA PHE A 110 8.73 -10.77 7.42
C PHE A 110 8.16 -11.81 6.47
N LYS A 111 7.68 -12.93 7.02
CA LYS A 111 6.98 -13.96 6.26
C LYS A 111 5.56 -14.04 6.77
N ASN A 112 4.59 -13.72 5.92
CA ASN A 112 3.18 -13.61 6.31
C ASN A 112 2.98 -12.68 7.53
N GLY A 113 3.73 -11.58 7.58
CA GLY A 113 3.60 -10.57 8.64
C GLY A 113 4.21 -10.92 10.00
N VAL A 114 4.88 -12.07 10.09
CA VAL A 114 5.68 -12.47 11.26
C VAL A 114 7.16 -12.28 10.94
N GLU A 115 7.91 -11.70 11.88
CA GLU A 115 9.35 -11.54 11.76
C GLU A 115 10.03 -12.90 11.63
N THR A 116 10.86 -13.06 10.59
CA THR A 116 11.67 -14.25 10.44
C THR A 116 12.95 -14.03 11.24
N LYS A 117 13.17 -14.83 12.29
CA LYS A 117 14.48 -14.87 12.93
C LYS A 117 15.49 -15.30 11.87
N LYS A 118 16.54 -14.51 11.62
CA LYS A 118 17.72 -15.06 10.96
C LYS A 118 18.16 -16.22 11.83
N GLU A 119 18.05 -17.45 11.35
CA GLU A 119 18.82 -18.55 11.92
C GLU A 119 20.27 -18.07 11.90
N SER A 120 20.81 -17.81 13.08
CA SER A 120 22.25 -17.77 13.28
C SER A 120 22.76 -19.03 12.60
N ARG A 121 23.55 -18.86 11.54
CA ARG A 121 24.35 -19.90 10.92
C ARG A 121 24.96 -20.70 12.06
N GLN A 122 24.35 -21.84 12.39
CA GLN A 122 24.90 -22.73 13.40
C GLN A 122 26.26 -23.10 12.84
N GLU A 123 27.30 -22.76 13.61
CA GLU A 123 28.61 -23.36 13.49
C GLU A 123 28.40 -24.87 13.55
N ILE A 124 28.38 -25.54 12.40
CA ILE A 124 28.67 -26.96 12.36
C ILE A 124 30.19 -27.03 12.35
N ALA A 125 30.74 -27.02 13.56
CA ALA A 125 32.00 -27.67 13.86
C ALA A 125 31.78 -29.19 13.70
N ALA A 126 32.49 -29.78 12.74
CA ALA A 126 33.00 -31.15 12.76
C ALA A 126 34.09 -31.28 11.69
#